data_AF-A0A368GLQ9-F1
#
_entry.id   AF-A0A368GLQ9-F1
#
_cell.length_a   1.000
_cell.length_b   1.000
_cell.length_c   1.000
_cell.angle_alpha   90.00
_cell.angle_beta   90.00
_cell.angle_gamma   90.00
#
_symmetry.space_group_name_H-M   'P 1'
#
loop_
_entity.id
_entity.type
_entity.pdbx_description
1 polymer ?
#
loop_
_entity_poly.entity_id
_entity_poly.type
_entity_poly.pdbx_seq_one_letter_code
_entity_poly.pdbx_strand_id
1 'polypeptide(L)'
;MHTSSSPLTVFSLIMGRDLHPMSLHFVMFIPTIQGQTDDEQLDEWLSLAIARGIIGTYAQTELGHGTNLKNLETTATYDPKTEEFIINSPTITSAKWWPGGLGKSSNYAIVVAQLYTLGICRGPHPFIVQLRDLETHKPLKGVRVGDIGPKFGFNSSDNGFLLFDNYRIPRNHMLMRHSKVLKDGTFIAPKHSKLSYGTMVFVRSIMIKDQATELAAAACIAIRYSAIRRQGEIKQGSGEVQILDYQTQQFRLLPQLARSFAFMFAAYEIRDLYMKVTEQLADGNTELLPEIHALSSGLKSVVSWEAAQVKKAVTC
;
A
#
# COMPACT_ATOMS: atom_id res chain seq x y z
N MET A 1 24.59 -17.13 -13.98
CA MET A 1 24.19 -17.52 -12.61
C MET A 1 24.19 -16.29 -11.71
N HIS A 2 23.11 -15.51 -11.70
CA HIS A 2 22.88 -14.48 -10.69
C HIS A 2 21.38 -14.49 -10.35
N THR A 3 20.96 -15.51 -9.61
CA THR A 3 19.68 -15.48 -8.90
C THR A 3 19.93 -14.81 -7.56
N SER A 4 20.09 -13.49 -7.55
CA SER A 4 19.84 -12.75 -6.31
C SER A 4 18.34 -12.83 -6.07
N SER A 5 17.93 -13.80 -5.25
CA SER A 5 16.57 -13.82 -4.71
C SER A 5 16.33 -12.45 -4.07
N SER A 6 15.38 -11.69 -4.64
CA SER A 6 14.90 -10.44 -4.04
C SER A 6 14.67 -10.67 -2.55
N PRO A 7 15.08 -9.75 -1.66
CA PRO A 7 14.83 -9.87 -0.21
C PRO A 7 13.37 -10.23 0.08
N LEU A 8 12.43 -9.71 -0.73
CA LEU A 8 10.99 -10.01 -0.65
C LEU A 8 10.66 -11.51 -0.82
N THR A 9 11.40 -12.24 -1.66
CA THR A 9 11.19 -13.68 -1.87
C THR A 9 11.59 -14.49 -0.63
N VAL A 10 12.70 -14.14 0.02
CA VAL A 10 13.13 -14.78 1.27
C VAL A 10 12.19 -14.41 2.42
N PHE A 11 11.75 -13.15 2.49
CA PHE A 11 10.77 -12.71 3.49
C PHE A 11 9.42 -13.43 3.36
N SER A 12 8.90 -13.63 2.15
CA SER A 12 7.65 -14.37 1.94
C SER A 12 7.76 -15.85 2.30
N LEU A 13 8.96 -16.45 2.17
CA LEU A 13 9.21 -17.83 2.59
C LEU A 13 9.29 -18.00 4.11
N ILE A 14 9.75 -16.97 4.84
CA ILE A 14 9.92 -16.99 6.30
C ILE A 14 8.65 -16.52 7.03
N MET A 15 8.04 -15.43 6.58
CA MET A 15 6.89 -14.79 7.22
C MET A 15 5.55 -15.34 6.70
N GLY A 16 5.57 -16.17 5.67
CA GLY A 16 4.37 -16.62 4.97
C GLY A 16 3.72 -15.52 4.14
N ARG A 17 2.43 -15.68 3.86
CA ARG A 17 1.62 -14.74 3.06
C ARG A 17 0.72 -13.83 3.90
N ASP A 18 0.64 -14.12 5.19
CA ASP A 18 -0.02 -13.27 6.17
C ASP A 18 0.94 -12.10 6.46
N LEU A 19 0.66 -10.94 5.83
CA LEU A 19 1.39 -9.68 5.98
C LEU A 19 1.91 -9.44 7.41
N HIS A 20 3.00 -8.71 7.58
CA HIS A 20 3.56 -8.45 8.91
C HIS A 20 3.40 -6.97 9.31
N PRO A 21 3.60 -6.61 10.58
CA PRO A 21 3.41 -5.22 11.03
C PRO A 21 4.27 -4.16 10.33
N MET A 22 5.41 -4.58 9.77
CA MET A 22 6.30 -3.71 9.00
C MET A 22 5.98 -3.68 7.49
N SER A 23 4.93 -4.37 7.01
CA SER A 23 4.66 -4.43 5.57
C SER A 23 4.38 -3.05 4.97
N LEU A 24 3.55 -2.22 5.62
CA LEU A 24 3.32 -0.85 5.14
C LEU A 24 4.52 0.08 5.32
N HIS A 25 5.43 -0.25 6.24
CA HIS A 25 6.68 0.49 6.36
C HIS A 25 7.50 0.42 5.07
N PHE A 26 7.66 -0.78 4.51
CA PHE A 26 8.41 -0.99 3.27
C PHE A 26 7.62 -0.62 2.02
N VAL A 27 6.32 -0.91 1.99
CA VAL A 27 5.49 -0.78 0.77
C VAL A 27 4.97 0.65 0.56
N MET A 28 4.76 1.42 1.63
CA MET A 28 4.17 2.76 1.55
C MET A 28 5.03 3.83 2.21
N PHE A 29 5.44 3.65 3.47
CA PHE A 29 6.11 4.71 4.22
C PHE A 29 7.44 5.14 3.61
N ILE A 30 8.36 4.18 3.35
CA ILE A 30 9.64 4.48 2.71
C ILE A 30 9.45 5.05 1.29
N PRO A 31 8.66 4.44 0.38
CA PRO A 31 8.44 5.00 -0.95
C PRO A 31 7.79 6.39 -0.95
N THR A 32 6.92 6.69 0.02
CA THR A 32 6.36 8.05 0.15
C THR A 32 7.39 9.04 0.64
N ILE A 33 8.27 8.69 1.58
CA ILE A 33 9.43 9.53 1.95
C ILE A 33 10.23 9.81 0.67
N GLN A 34 10.74 8.78 0.00
CA GLN A 34 11.56 8.91 -1.20
C GLN A 34 10.91 9.75 -2.31
N GLY A 35 9.60 9.63 -2.48
CA GLY A 35 8.87 10.30 -3.55
C GLY A 35 8.40 11.71 -3.22
N GLN A 36 8.05 12.00 -1.97
CA GLN A 36 7.29 13.21 -1.61
C GLN A 36 8.03 14.17 -0.67
N THR A 37 9.16 13.78 -0.08
CA THR A 37 10.04 14.70 0.66
C THR A 37 10.92 15.52 -0.28
N ASP A 38 11.22 16.76 0.10
CA ASP A 38 12.36 17.47 -0.48
C ASP A 38 13.70 16.89 0.05
N ASP A 39 14.81 17.43 -0.42
CA ASP A 39 16.14 16.84 -0.17
C ASP A 39 16.53 16.92 1.31
N GLU A 40 16.22 18.02 2.00
CA GLU A 40 16.49 18.18 3.44
C GLU A 40 15.66 17.18 4.27
N GLN A 41 14.38 17.06 3.95
CA GLN A 41 13.50 16.07 4.58
C GLN A 41 13.93 14.63 4.25
N LEU A 42 14.43 14.38 3.05
CA LEU A 42 14.90 13.06 2.65
C LEU A 42 16.09 12.63 3.52
N ASP A 43 17.07 13.51 3.71
CA ASP A 43 18.24 13.27 4.54
C ASP A 43 17.88 13.01 6.00
N GLU A 44 16.90 13.75 6.52
CA GLU A 44 16.38 13.58 7.89
C GLU A 44 15.69 12.22 8.09
N TRP A 45 14.73 11.86 7.21
CA TRP A 45 13.81 10.75 7.48
C TRP A 45 14.21 9.42 6.85
N LEU A 46 14.86 9.42 5.69
CA LEU A 46 15.09 8.18 4.93
C LEU A 46 16.06 7.24 5.64
N SER A 47 17.16 7.79 6.16
CA SER A 47 18.19 7.00 6.86
C SER A 47 17.61 6.30 8.10
N LEU A 48 16.82 7.03 8.90
CA LEU A 48 16.10 6.51 10.06
C LEU A 48 15.11 5.41 9.69
N ALA A 49 14.35 5.59 8.61
CA ALA A 49 13.38 4.60 8.14
C ALA A 49 14.08 3.32 7.64
N ILE A 50 15.10 3.44 6.78
CA ILE A 50 15.84 2.27 6.25
C ILE A 50 16.53 1.49 7.37
N ALA A 51 17.15 2.20 8.32
CA ALA A 51 17.80 1.59 9.49
C ALA A 51 16.81 1.04 10.52
N ARG A 52 15.50 1.26 10.33
CA ARG A 52 14.44 0.89 11.28
C ARG A 52 14.59 1.57 12.64
N GLY A 53 15.25 2.73 12.69
CA GLY A 53 15.23 3.62 13.85
C GLY A 53 13.84 4.21 14.08
N ILE A 54 13.05 4.33 13.02
CA ILE A 54 11.61 4.63 13.08
C ILE A 54 10.82 3.56 12.33
N ILE A 55 9.64 3.23 12.85
CA ILE A 55 8.68 2.32 12.22
C ILE A 55 7.46 3.12 11.82
N GLY A 56 7.32 3.29 10.52
CA GLY A 56 6.28 4.09 9.89
C GLY A 56 5.17 3.30 9.21
N THR A 57 4.00 3.92 9.08
CA THR A 57 2.87 3.45 8.26
C THR A 57 2.29 4.60 7.41
N TYR A 58 1.29 4.31 6.58
CA TYR A 58 0.62 5.29 5.72
C TYR A 58 -0.88 5.40 6.06
N ALA A 59 -1.24 6.50 6.72
CA ALA A 59 -2.56 6.78 7.24
C ALA A 59 -3.35 7.77 6.35
N GLN A 60 -3.98 7.21 5.32
CA GLN A 60 -4.83 7.98 4.40
C GLN A 60 -6.32 7.75 4.67
N THR A 61 -6.75 6.50 4.58
CA THR A 61 -8.16 6.09 4.72
C THR A 61 -8.71 6.50 6.07
N GLU A 62 -9.93 7.02 6.05
CA GLU A 62 -10.74 7.34 7.22
C GLU A 62 -11.94 6.40 7.31
N LEU A 63 -12.53 6.31 8.50
CA LEU A 63 -13.73 5.53 8.74
C LEU A 63 -14.88 5.96 7.78
N GLY A 64 -15.03 7.26 7.53
CA GLY A 64 -16.02 7.81 6.61
C GLY A 64 -15.59 7.82 5.13
N HIS A 65 -14.29 7.76 4.84
CA HIS A 65 -13.76 8.05 3.51
C HIS A 65 -12.57 7.15 3.12
N GLY A 66 -12.79 6.25 2.16
CA GLY A 66 -11.73 5.46 1.51
C GLY A 66 -11.44 5.88 0.08
N THR A 67 -12.45 5.80 -0.80
CA THR A 67 -12.30 6.12 -2.24
C THR A 67 -12.29 7.63 -2.50
N ASN A 68 -13.17 8.38 -1.83
CA ASN A 68 -13.34 9.81 -2.09
C ASN A 68 -12.38 10.66 -1.25
N LEU A 69 -11.10 10.65 -1.63
CA LEU A 69 -10.03 11.34 -0.90
C LEU A 69 -10.23 12.86 -0.80
N LYS A 70 -10.97 13.47 -1.73
CA LYS A 70 -11.25 14.91 -1.69
C LYS A 70 -12.05 15.32 -0.46
N ASN A 71 -12.80 14.39 0.12
CA ASN A 71 -13.68 14.62 1.26
C ASN A 71 -13.13 14.05 2.57
N LEU A 72 -11.82 13.74 2.64
CA LEU A 72 -11.20 13.45 3.93
C LEU A 72 -11.49 14.57 4.93
N GLU A 73 -11.69 14.22 6.18
CA GLU A 73 -12.15 15.10 7.25
C GLU A 73 -11.02 15.49 8.22
N THR A 74 -9.94 14.69 8.32
CA THR A 74 -8.77 15.06 9.13
C THR A 74 -8.19 16.37 8.59
N THR A 75 -7.95 17.34 9.47
CA THR A 75 -7.43 18.66 9.09
C THR A 75 -5.99 18.85 9.54
N ALA A 76 -5.21 19.60 8.76
CA ALA A 76 -3.89 20.10 9.12
C ALA A 76 -3.89 21.62 8.93
N THR A 77 -4.12 22.37 10.00
CA THR A 77 -4.21 23.84 9.96
C THR A 77 -2.89 24.48 10.32
N TYR A 78 -2.34 25.28 9.42
CA TYR A 78 -1.07 25.98 9.63
C TYR A 78 -1.23 27.17 10.58
N ASP A 79 -0.32 27.26 11.56
CA ASP A 79 -0.19 28.37 12.51
C ASP A 79 1.13 29.12 12.23
N PRO A 80 1.08 30.27 11.54
CA PRO A 80 2.29 31.05 11.22
C PRO A 80 3.03 31.58 12.44
N LYS A 81 2.38 31.69 13.61
CA LYS A 81 3.01 32.23 14.82
C LYS A 81 4.00 31.26 15.45
N THR A 82 3.71 29.96 15.35
CA THR A 82 4.56 28.91 15.90
C THR A 82 5.30 28.12 14.83
N GLU A 83 5.04 28.39 13.55
CA GLU A 83 5.54 27.61 12.40
C GLU A 83 5.19 26.11 12.53
N GLU A 84 3.95 25.81 12.89
CA GLU A 84 3.45 24.44 13.11
C GLU A 84 2.16 24.16 12.33
N PHE A 85 1.87 22.89 12.11
CA PHE A 85 0.56 22.40 11.73
C PHE A 85 -0.16 21.81 12.95
N ILE A 86 -1.44 22.13 13.09
CA ILE A 86 -2.35 21.53 14.06
C ILE A 86 -3.13 20.43 13.33
N ILE A 87 -2.81 19.18 13.62
CA ILE A 87 -3.51 18.01 13.10
C ILE A 87 -4.68 17.69 14.02
N ASN A 88 -5.88 17.57 13.44
CA ASN A 88 -7.09 17.31 14.21
C ASN A 88 -8.04 16.34 13.50
N SER A 89 -8.69 15.48 14.29
CA SER A 89 -9.77 14.60 13.85
C SER A 89 -11.10 15.14 14.39
N PRO A 90 -11.87 15.93 13.61
CA PRO A 90 -13.03 16.66 14.13
C PRO A 90 -14.23 15.78 14.51
N THR A 91 -14.28 14.55 14.00
CA THR A 91 -15.42 13.63 14.07
C THR A 91 -14.90 12.21 14.28
N ILE A 92 -15.78 11.27 14.64
CA ILE A 92 -15.41 9.85 14.67
C ILE A 92 -15.19 9.32 13.24
N THR A 93 -15.92 9.84 12.26
CA THR A 93 -15.76 9.45 10.85
C THR A 93 -14.41 9.86 10.26
N SER A 94 -13.77 10.90 10.81
CA SER A 94 -12.41 11.30 10.44
C SER A 94 -11.30 10.48 11.08
N ALA A 95 -11.63 9.50 11.94
CA ALA A 95 -10.64 8.56 12.44
C ALA A 95 -9.96 7.88 11.25
N LYS A 96 -8.63 7.96 11.19
CA LYS A 96 -7.87 7.11 10.24
C LYS A 96 -8.18 5.67 10.56
N TRP A 97 -8.41 4.85 9.55
CA TRP A 97 -8.92 3.49 9.70
C TRP A 97 -8.39 2.57 8.61
N TRP A 98 -7.91 1.39 9.00
CA TRP A 98 -7.23 0.36 8.16
C TRP A 98 -5.71 0.41 7.97
N PRO A 99 -4.93 1.48 8.25
CA PRO A 99 -3.48 1.41 8.05
C PRO A 99 -2.84 0.25 8.81
N GLY A 100 -2.17 -0.67 8.10
CA GLY A 100 -1.44 -1.79 8.69
C GLY A 100 -0.22 -1.30 9.47
N GLY A 101 0.11 -1.93 10.60
CA GLY A 101 1.18 -1.45 11.50
C GLY A 101 0.74 -0.37 12.48
N LEU A 102 -0.39 0.32 12.22
CA LEU A 102 -0.81 1.48 13.01
C LEU A 102 -1.25 1.10 14.42
N GLY A 103 -1.90 -0.06 14.58
CA GLY A 103 -2.58 -0.41 15.81
C GLY A 103 -1.63 -0.52 17.00
N LYS A 104 -0.45 -1.10 16.80
CA LYS A 104 0.51 -1.39 17.87
C LYS A 104 1.96 -1.11 17.49
N SER A 105 2.33 -1.20 16.21
CA SER A 105 3.75 -1.35 15.83
C SER A 105 4.43 -0.05 15.42
N SER A 106 3.73 0.82 14.70
CA SER A 106 4.29 2.06 14.18
C SER A 106 4.40 3.14 15.25
N ASN A 107 5.57 3.79 15.32
CA ASN A 107 5.81 4.98 16.12
C ASN A 107 5.75 6.28 15.30
N TYR A 108 5.76 6.18 13.96
CA TYR A 108 5.47 7.27 13.03
C TYR A 108 4.37 6.88 12.04
N ALA A 109 3.72 7.86 11.43
CA ALA A 109 2.89 7.66 10.26
C ALA A 109 2.99 8.84 9.29
N ILE A 110 2.85 8.55 8.00
CA ILE A 110 2.50 9.58 7.03
C ILE A 110 0.98 9.71 7.05
N VAL A 111 0.48 10.85 7.52
CA VAL A 111 -0.94 11.16 7.65
C VAL A 111 -1.35 12.04 6.49
N VAL A 112 -2.37 11.63 5.74
CA VAL A 112 -2.98 12.47 4.71
C VAL A 112 -4.11 13.28 5.32
N ALA A 113 -4.03 14.61 5.30
CA ALA A 113 -5.02 15.50 5.90
C ALA A 113 -5.32 16.69 4.98
N GLN A 114 -6.50 17.30 5.15
CA GLN A 114 -6.88 18.54 4.48
C GLN A 114 -6.00 19.68 4.98
N LEU A 115 -5.14 20.21 4.10
CA LEU A 115 -4.27 21.32 4.42
C LEU A 115 -5.08 22.63 4.46
N TYR A 116 -5.05 23.33 5.59
CA TYR A 116 -5.56 24.69 5.72
C TYR A 116 -4.41 25.65 5.98
N THR A 117 -4.28 26.68 5.13
CA THR A 117 -3.34 27.78 5.37
C THR A 117 -3.98 29.10 4.94
N LEU A 118 -3.77 30.16 5.73
CA LEU A 118 -4.42 31.47 5.55
C LEU A 118 -5.96 31.34 5.43
N GLY A 119 -6.56 30.41 6.17
CA GLY A 119 -8.00 30.13 6.15
C GLY A 119 -8.52 29.39 4.92
N ILE A 120 -7.65 29.01 3.96
CA ILE A 120 -8.05 28.37 2.71
C ILE A 120 -7.68 26.88 2.74
N CYS A 121 -8.64 26.01 2.43
CA CYS A 121 -8.39 24.58 2.22
C CYS A 121 -7.68 24.36 0.87
N ARG A 122 -6.54 23.66 0.91
CA ARG A 122 -5.71 23.30 -0.26
C ARG A 122 -5.85 21.84 -0.66
N GLY A 123 -6.73 21.09 0.00
CA GLY A 123 -6.95 19.68 -0.27
C GLY A 123 -6.00 18.74 0.50
N PRO A 124 -6.08 17.44 0.22
CA PRO A 124 -5.31 16.41 0.94
C PRO A 124 -3.80 16.52 0.69
N HIS A 125 -3.02 16.60 1.76
CA HIS A 125 -1.55 16.62 1.74
C HIS A 125 -0.97 15.64 2.78
N PRO A 126 0.20 15.06 2.52
CA PRO A 126 0.88 14.16 3.45
C PRO A 126 1.71 14.91 4.49
N PHE A 127 1.70 14.41 5.72
CA PHE A 127 2.48 14.91 6.85
C PHE A 127 3.14 13.74 7.56
N ILE A 128 4.43 13.83 7.90
CA ILE A 128 5.07 12.85 8.78
C ILE A 128 4.78 13.20 10.24
N VAL A 129 4.16 12.28 10.97
CA VAL A 129 3.64 12.51 12.32
C VAL A 129 4.18 11.44 13.25
N GLN A 130 4.85 11.85 14.32
CA GLN A 130 5.20 10.94 15.41
C GLN A 130 3.93 10.60 16.20
N LEU A 131 3.69 9.32 16.41
CA LEU A 131 2.51 8.80 17.11
C LEU A 131 2.84 8.32 18.52
N ARG A 132 4.03 7.76 18.70
CA ARG A 132 4.47 7.13 19.94
C ARG A 132 5.85 7.63 20.35
N ASP A 133 6.06 7.67 21.64
CA ASP A 133 7.36 7.92 22.24
C ASP A 133 8.37 6.83 21.83
N LEU A 134 9.62 7.20 21.53
CA LEU A 134 10.58 6.27 20.93
C LEU A 134 11.15 5.26 21.92
N GLU A 135 11.10 5.58 23.22
CA GLU A 135 11.63 4.70 24.27
C GLU A 135 10.53 3.85 24.90
N THR A 136 9.43 4.49 25.29
CA THR A 136 8.33 3.83 26.02
C THR A 136 7.26 3.25 25.11
N HIS A 137 7.24 3.64 23.83
CA HIS A 137 6.24 3.27 22.83
C HIS A 137 4.79 3.64 23.19
N LYS A 138 4.61 4.48 24.21
CA LYS A 138 3.30 5.00 24.62
C LYS A 138 2.83 6.03 23.60
N PRO A 139 1.51 6.09 23.30
CA PRO A 139 0.96 7.16 22.47
C PRO A 139 1.30 8.55 23.04
N LEU A 140 1.68 9.47 22.16
CA LEU A 140 1.95 10.85 22.55
C LEU A 140 0.65 11.58 22.95
N LYS A 141 0.77 12.65 23.75
CA LYS A 141 -0.39 13.45 24.17
C LYS A 141 -1.13 14.00 22.95
N GLY A 142 -2.45 13.85 22.92
CA GLY A 142 -3.28 14.24 21.77
C GLY A 142 -3.37 13.18 20.66
N VAL A 143 -2.68 12.04 20.80
CA VAL A 143 -2.75 10.91 19.87
C VAL A 143 -3.53 9.76 20.51
N ARG A 144 -4.63 9.34 19.87
CA ARG A 144 -5.38 8.13 20.24
C ARG A 144 -5.21 7.11 19.12
N VAL A 145 -4.58 5.97 19.44
CA VAL A 145 -4.25 4.92 18.47
C VAL A 145 -4.52 3.54 19.07
N GLY A 146 -5.02 2.61 18.25
CA GLY A 146 -5.33 1.25 18.68
C GLY A 146 -5.60 0.32 17.52
N ASP A 147 -5.71 -0.98 17.82
CA ASP A 147 -6.02 -2.03 16.84
C ASP A 147 -7.53 -2.05 16.54
N ILE A 148 -7.90 -2.35 15.29
CA ILE A 148 -9.32 -2.40 14.87
C ILE A 148 -9.98 -3.76 15.11
N GLY A 149 -9.22 -4.76 15.57
CA GLY A 149 -9.71 -6.08 15.90
C GLY A 149 -9.56 -7.12 14.78
N PRO A 150 -10.27 -8.25 14.91
CA PRO A 150 -10.14 -9.39 14.01
C PRO A 150 -10.67 -9.08 12.60
N LYS A 151 -10.03 -9.68 11.60
CA LYS A 151 -10.34 -9.56 10.17
C LYS A 151 -10.54 -10.94 9.57
N PHE A 152 -11.12 -10.99 8.36
CA PHE A 152 -11.28 -12.25 7.62
C PHE A 152 -9.94 -12.95 7.33
N GLY A 153 -8.87 -12.18 7.09
CA GLY A 153 -7.50 -12.65 6.92
C GLY A 153 -6.51 -11.54 7.27
N PHE A 154 -5.21 -11.77 7.06
CA PHE A 154 -4.15 -10.81 7.41
C PHE A 154 -4.15 -10.41 8.90
N ASN A 155 -4.49 -11.36 9.79
CA ASN A 155 -4.59 -11.09 11.23
C ASN A 155 -3.23 -10.88 11.93
N SER A 156 -2.13 -11.23 11.27
CA SER A 156 -0.77 -10.90 11.66
C SER A 156 -0.41 -9.41 11.49
N SER A 157 -1.19 -8.66 10.71
CA SER A 157 -1.07 -7.21 10.62
C SER A 157 -2.03 -6.54 11.60
N ASP A 158 -1.47 -5.66 12.43
CA ASP A 158 -2.15 -4.83 13.42
C ASP A 158 -2.73 -3.56 12.74
N ASN A 159 -3.69 -3.76 11.85
CA ASN A 159 -4.44 -2.65 11.25
C ASN A 159 -5.06 -1.78 12.36
N GLY A 160 -4.82 -0.48 12.31
CA GLY A 160 -5.17 0.42 13.39
C GLY A 160 -6.21 1.48 13.03
N PHE A 161 -6.70 2.11 14.09
CA PHE A 161 -7.35 3.42 14.02
C PHE A 161 -6.44 4.50 14.60
N LEU A 162 -6.63 5.75 14.18
CA LEU A 162 -5.90 6.90 14.71
C LEU A 162 -6.77 8.16 14.70
N LEU A 163 -6.79 8.85 15.84
CA LEU A 163 -7.49 10.10 16.08
C LEU A 163 -6.52 11.11 16.70
N PHE A 164 -6.60 12.35 16.24
CA PHE A 164 -5.84 13.47 16.78
C PHE A 164 -6.74 14.45 17.52
N ASP A 165 -6.25 14.96 18.64
CA ASP A 165 -6.83 16.10 19.37
C ASP A 165 -5.82 17.25 19.34
N ASN A 166 -6.03 18.16 18.38
CA ASN A 166 -5.22 19.37 18.17
C ASN A 166 -3.69 19.14 18.30
N TYR A 167 -3.21 18.07 17.67
CA TYR A 167 -1.83 17.61 17.78
C TYR A 167 -0.90 18.47 16.93
N ARG A 168 0.13 19.06 17.53
CA ARG A 168 1.05 19.98 16.85
C ARG A 168 2.25 19.26 16.28
N ILE A 169 2.60 19.59 15.04
CA ILE A 169 3.83 19.15 14.36
C ILE A 169 4.53 20.35 13.71
N PRO A 170 5.87 20.35 13.62
CA PRO A 170 6.61 21.39 12.91
C PRO A 170 6.20 21.56 11.44
N ARG A 171 6.38 22.76 10.88
CA ARG A 171 6.10 23.04 9.45
C ARG A 171 6.83 22.09 8.51
N ASN A 172 8.09 21.76 8.79
CA ASN A 172 8.89 20.85 7.96
C ASN A 172 8.42 19.37 8.03
N HIS A 173 7.34 19.06 8.75
CA HIS A 173 6.73 17.72 8.72
C HIS A 173 5.72 17.54 7.57
N MET A 174 5.27 18.60 6.90
CA MET A 174 4.52 18.47 5.64
C MET A 174 5.49 18.03 4.54
N LEU A 175 5.20 16.99 3.75
CA LEU A 175 6.16 16.55 2.72
C LEU A 175 6.16 17.53 1.52
N MET A 176 7.27 18.26 1.32
CA MET A 176 7.27 19.51 0.53
C MET A 176 7.88 19.40 -0.87
N ARG A 177 8.09 18.20 -1.43
CA ARG A 177 8.70 18.05 -2.77
C ARG A 177 7.93 18.75 -3.87
N HIS A 178 6.61 18.60 -3.84
CA HIS A 178 5.73 19.07 -4.92
C HIS A 178 4.87 20.26 -4.49
N SER A 179 4.58 20.43 -3.21
CA SER A 179 3.76 21.53 -2.72
C SER A 179 4.36 22.08 -1.44
N LYS A 180 4.40 23.40 -1.29
CA LYS A 180 5.10 24.04 -0.17
C LYS A 180 4.17 24.98 0.58
N VAL A 181 4.37 25.07 1.89
CA VAL A 181 3.81 26.14 2.73
C VAL A 181 5.01 26.90 3.28
N LEU A 182 5.17 28.15 2.85
CA LEU A 182 6.23 29.03 3.34
C LEU A 182 5.94 29.47 4.79
N LYS A 183 6.94 30.05 5.46
CA LYS A 183 6.83 30.45 6.87
C LYS A 183 5.66 31.40 7.15
N ASP A 184 5.39 32.31 6.21
CA ASP A 184 4.28 33.27 6.26
C ASP A 184 2.90 32.63 5.98
N GLY A 185 2.85 31.35 5.61
CA GLY A 185 1.64 30.62 5.24
C GLY A 185 1.34 30.62 3.74
N THR A 186 2.16 31.27 2.91
CA THR A 186 2.00 31.28 1.45
C THR A 186 2.11 29.85 0.89
N PHE A 187 1.09 29.42 0.14
CA PHE A 187 1.03 28.10 -0.48
C PHE A 187 1.58 28.12 -1.91
N ILE A 188 2.49 27.20 -2.22
CA ILE A 188 3.03 26.97 -3.56
C ILE A 188 2.46 25.64 -4.07
N ALA A 189 1.68 25.71 -5.15
CA ALA A 189 1.03 24.57 -5.77
C ALA A 189 2.01 23.68 -6.56
N PRO A 190 1.68 22.39 -6.78
CA PRO A 190 2.52 21.50 -7.58
C PRO A 190 2.43 21.81 -9.07
N LYS A 191 3.52 21.53 -9.80
CA LYS A 191 3.57 21.65 -11.26
C LYS A 191 2.48 20.82 -11.96
N HIS A 192 2.14 19.67 -11.40
CA HIS A 192 1.05 18.83 -11.89
C HIS A 192 0.27 18.20 -10.73
N SER A 193 -1.06 18.23 -10.81
CA SER A 193 -1.99 17.71 -9.78
C SER A 193 -1.92 16.21 -9.51
N LYS A 194 -1.18 15.44 -10.33
CA LYS A 194 -1.12 13.97 -10.24
C LYS A 194 0.15 13.45 -9.56
N LEU A 195 1.11 14.33 -9.25
CA LEU A 195 2.39 13.95 -8.63
C LEU A 195 2.20 13.29 -7.25
N SER A 196 1.16 13.71 -6.52
CA SER A 196 0.82 13.13 -5.20
C SER A 196 0.37 11.67 -5.25
N TYR A 197 -0.02 11.14 -6.42
CA TYR A 197 -0.44 9.73 -6.56
C TYR A 197 0.70 8.76 -6.85
N GLY A 198 1.96 9.23 -6.96
CA GLY A 198 3.10 8.39 -7.34
C GLY A 198 3.23 7.11 -6.49
N THR A 199 3.09 7.22 -5.17
CA THR A 199 3.10 6.06 -4.26
C THR A 199 1.96 5.08 -4.55
N MET A 200 0.75 5.56 -4.86
CA MET A 200 -0.38 4.67 -5.14
C MET A 200 -0.23 3.92 -6.46
N VAL A 201 0.35 4.56 -7.47
CA VAL A 201 0.68 3.91 -8.75
C VAL A 201 1.74 2.83 -8.54
N PHE A 202 2.78 3.13 -7.73
CA PHE A 202 3.79 2.15 -7.34
C PHE A 202 3.19 0.93 -6.65
N VAL A 203 2.30 1.12 -5.69
CA VAL A 203 1.69 -0.03 -4.99
C VAL A 203 0.84 -0.87 -5.92
N ARG A 204 0.08 -0.26 -6.84
CA ARG A 204 -0.69 -1.01 -7.83
C ARG A 204 0.19 -1.87 -8.74
N SER A 205 1.37 -1.39 -9.13
CA SER A 205 2.29 -2.17 -9.97
C SER A 205 2.80 -3.42 -9.24
N ILE A 206 3.11 -3.30 -7.94
CA ILE A 206 3.54 -4.43 -7.09
C ILE A 206 2.40 -5.43 -6.86
N MET A 207 1.19 -4.95 -6.55
CA MET A 207 0.04 -5.81 -6.24
C MET A 207 -0.30 -6.79 -7.38
N ILE A 208 -0.09 -6.40 -8.63
CA ILE A 208 -0.34 -7.27 -9.80
C ILE A 208 0.57 -8.50 -9.75
N LYS A 209 1.85 -8.30 -9.44
CA LYS A 209 2.84 -9.38 -9.28
C LYS A 209 2.48 -10.31 -8.12
N ASP A 210 2.07 -9.74 -7.00
CA ASP A 210 1.72 -10.51 -5.80
C ASP A 210 0.52 -11.41 -6.08
N GLN A 211 -0.52 -10.88 -6.72
CA GLN A 211 -1.70 -11.67 -7.12
C GLN A 211 -1.36 -12.77 -8.12
N ALA A 212 -0.47 -12.51 -9.09
CA ALA A 212 0.01 -13.55 -10.01
C ALA A 212 0.74 -14.69 -9.27
N THR A 213 1.58 -14.35 -8.30
CA THR A 213 2.33 -15.31 -7.47
C THR A 213 1.40 -16.12 -6.56
N GLU A 214 0.38 -15.48 -5.99
CA GLU A 214 -0.61 -16.16 -5.17
C GLU A 214 -1.44 -17.16 -5.97
N LEU A 215 -1.88 -16.73 -7.16
CA LEU A 215 -2.60 -17.57 -8.13
C LEU A 215 -1.75 -18.77 -8.58
N ALA A 216 -0.48 -18.54 -8.92
CA ALA A 216 0.44 -19.59 -9.34
C ALA A 216 0.61 -20.67 -8.26
N ALA A 217 0.71 -20.27 -6.99
CA ALA A 217 0.82 -21.24 -5.90
C ALA A 217 -0.47 -22.03 -5.67
N ALA A 218 -1.64 -21.38 -5.72
CA ALA A 218 -2.92 -22.07 -5.62
C ALA A 218 -3.07 -23.11 -6.75
N ALA A 219 -2.78 -22.70 -7.99
CA ALA A 219 -2.80 -23.58 -9.15
C ALA A 219 -1.78 -24.73 -9.00
N CYS A 220 -0.57 -24.45 -8.51
CA CYS A 220 0.46 -25.47 -8.29
C CYS A 220 0.01 -26.53 -7.27
N ILE A 221 -0.56 -26.11 -6.14
CA ILE A 221 -1.07 -27.02 -5.11
C ILE A 221 -2.15 -27.93 -5.71
N ALA A 222 -3.15 -27.36 -6.38
CA ALA A 222 -4.26 -28.15 -6.90
C ALA A 222 -3.89 -29.04 -8.08
N ILE A 223 -3.02 -28.59 -8.99
CA ILE A 223 -2.54 -29.43 -10.11
C ILE A 223 -1.73 -30.60 -9.56
N ARG A 224 -0.83 -30.37 -8.60
CA ARG A 224 -0.07 -31.45 -7.95
C ARG A 224 -0.98 -32.42 -7.21
N TYR A 225 -1.95 -31.91 -6.44
CA TYR A 225 -2.94 -32.76 -5.78
C TYR A 225 -3.76 -33.56 -6.80
N SER A 226 -4.18 -32.94 -7.91
CA SER A 226 -4.96 -33.60 -8.95
C SER A 226 -4.19 -34.68 -9.70
N ALA A 227 -2.86 -34.54 -9.78
CA ALA A 227 -1.97 -35.54 -10.36
C ALA A 227 -1.72 -36.74 -9.42
N ILE A 228 -2.03 -36.66 -8.13
CA ILE A 228 -1.86 -37.79 -7.20
C ILE A 228 -3.19 -38.37 -6.72
N ARG A 229 -4.24 -37.55 -6.61
CA ARG A 229 -5.55 -37.98 -6.17
C ARG A 229 -6.21 -38.81 -7.26
N ARG A 230 -6.56 -40.05 -6.91
CA ARG A 230 -7.40 -40.91 -7.74
C ARG A 230 -8.82 -40.92 -7.19
N GLN A 231 -9.81 -40.81 -8.06
CA GLN A 231 -11.23 -40.88 -7.70
C GLN A 231 -12.07 -41.14 -8.94
N GLY A 232 -12.89 -42.18 -8.91
CA GLY A 232 -13.82 -42.50 -9.99
C GLY A 232 -13.13 -43.09 -11.22
N GLU A 233 -13.94 -43.50 -12.19
CA GLU A 233 -13.47 -44.18 -13.41
C GLU A 233 -13.90 -43.39 -14.65
N ILE A 234 -13.03 -43.35 -15.68
CA ILE A 234 -13.41 -42.84 -17.01
C ILE A 234 -13.99 -43.98 -17.86
N LYS A 235 -13.35 -45.15 -17.78
CA LYS A 235 -13.82 -46.38 -18.41
C LYS A 235 -14.20 -47.36 -17.31
N GLN A 236 -15.46 -47.81 -17.33
CA GLN A 236 -15.95 -48.74 -16.32
C GLN A 236 -15.07 -50.00 -16.25
N GLY A 237 -14.61 -50.34 -15.05
CA GLY A 237 -13.76 -51.50 -14.78
C GLY A 237 -12.26 -51.29 -15.06
N SER A 238 -11.81 -50.08 -15.41
CA SER A 238 -10.37 -49.78 -15.56
C SER A 238 -9.67 -49.39 -14.26
N GLY A 239 -10.40 -49.30 -13.13
CA GLY A 239 -9.91 -48.77 -11.87
C GLY A 239 -9.84 -47.25 -11.83
N GLU A 240 -9.53 -46.71 -10.66
CA GLU A 240 -9.57 -45.26 -10.43
C GLU A 240 -8.47 -44.50 -11.19
N VAL A 241 -8.87 -43.43 -11.87
CA VAL A 241 -7.96 -42.55 -12.62
C VAL A 241 -7.52 -41.35 -11.80
N GLN A 242 -6.45 -40.69 -12.20
CA GLN A 242 -6.07 -39.40 -11.59
C GLN A 242 -7.18 -38.39 -11.90
N ILE A 243 -7.57 -37.58 -10.92
CA ILE A 243 -8.64 -36.61 -11.18
C ILE A 243 -8.24 -35.57 -12.24
N LEU A 244 -6.93 -35.37 -12.47
CA LEU A 244 -6.41 -34.55 -13.56
C LEU A 244 -6.69 -35.11 -14.96
N ASP A 245 -7.03 -36.39 -15.10
CA ASP A 245 -7.37 -37.01 -16.39
C ASP A 245 -8.77 -36.58 -16.87
N TYR A 246 -9.64 -36.11 -15.96
CA TYR A 246 -10.95 -35.59 -16.34
C TYR A 246 -10.83 -34.22 -17.02
N GLN A 247 -11.46 -34.09 -18.19
CA GLN A 247 -11.51 -32.82 -18.94
C GLN A 247 -12.09 -31.67 -18.10
N THR A 248 -13.07 -31.96 -17.24
CA THR A 248 -13.65 -30.97 -16.31
C THR A 248 -12.63 -30.46 -15.28
N GLN A 249 -11.71 -31.32 -14.82
CA GLN A 249 -10.62 -30.90 -13.92
C GLN A 249 -9.57 -30.06 -14.66
N GLN A 250 -9.19 -30.50 -15.86
CA GLN A 250 -8.23 -29.76 -16.70
C GLN A 250 -8.77 -28.37 -17.05
N PHE A 251 -10.04 -28.26 -17.45
CA PHE A 251 -10.69 -27.00 -17.76
C PHE A 251 -10.76 -26.05 -16.56
N ARG A 252 -10.91 -26.58 -15.35
CA ARG A 252 -10.89 -25.77 -14.12
C ARG A 252 -9.51 -25.24 -13.77
N LEU A 253 -8.45 -26.01 -14.02
CA LEU A 253 -7.09 -25.70 -13.51
C LEU A 253 -6.15 -25.08 -14.56
N LEU A 254 -6.06 -25.65 -15.76
CA LEU A 254 -5.05 -25.26 -16.76
C LEU A 254 -5.20 -23.82 -17.27
N PRO A 255 -6.43 -23.29 -17.52
CA PRO A 255 -6.60 -21.88 -17.87
C PRO A 255 -6.10 -20.94 -16.76
N GLN A 256 -6.17 -21.37 -15.50
CA GLN A 256 -5.75 -20.54 -14.38
C GLN A 256 -4.25 -20.52 -14.20
N LEU A 257 -3.59 -21.65 -14.50
CA LEU A 257 -2.14 -21.69 -14.64
C LEU A 257 -1.69 -20.72 -15.74
N ALA A 258 -2.33 -20.75 -16.93
CA ALA A 258 -2.03 -19.82 -18.02
C ALA A 258 -2.23 -18.34 -17.60
N ARG A 259 -3.32 -18.02 -16.91
CA ARG A 259 -3.56 -16.67 -16.37
C ARG A 259 -2.47 -16.22 -15.40
N SER A 260 -1.95 -17.11 -14.56
CA SER A 260 -0.86 -16.77 -13.63
C SER A 260 0.41 -16.29 -14.37
N PHE A 261 0.75 -16.90 -15.51
CA PHE A 261 1.84 -16.44 -16.37
C PHE A 261 1.51 -15.11 -17.04
N ALA A 262 0.31 -14.97 -17.61
CA ALA A 262 -0.11 -13.72 -18.25
C ALA A 262 -0.07 -12.53 -17.28
N PHE A 263 -0.55 -12.72 -16.05
CA PHE A 263 -0.51 -11.69 -15.01
C PHE A 263 0.92 -11.37 -14.56
N MET A 264 1.81 -12.37 -14.50
CA MET A 264 3.22 -12.16 -14.19
C MET A 264 3.91 -11.30 -15.26
N PHE A 265 3.66 -11.57 -16.54
CA PHE A 265 4.22 -10.75 -17.63
C PHE A 265 3.67 -9.32 -17.59
N ALA A 266 2.36 -9.15 -17.41
CA ALA A 266 1.75 -7.83 -17.25
C ALA A 266 2.34 -7.06 -16.05
N ALA A 267 2.68 -7.76 -14.97
CA ALA A 267 3.32 -7.17 -13.79
C ALA A 267 4.73 -6.63 -14.08
N TYR A 268 5.50 -7.30 -14.93
CA TYR A 268 6.83 -6.81 -15.33
C TYR A 268 6.71 -5.58 -16.24
N GLU A 269 5.83 -5.61 -17.22
CA GLU A 269 5.59 -4.47 -18.13
C GLU A 269 5.15 -3.21 -17.36
N ILE A 270 4.19 -3.33 -16.44
CA ILE A 270 3.72 -2.17 -15.66
C ILE A 270 4.79 -1.63 -14.70
N ARG A 271 5.65 -2.49 -14.17
CA ARG A 271 6.79 -2.08 -13.34
C ARG A 271 7.81 -1.31 -14.17
N ASP A 272 8.14 -1.80 -15.35
CA ASP A 272 9.15 -1.18 -16.21
C ASP A 272 8.64 0.18 -16.73
N LEU A 273 7.33 0.27 -17.05
CA LEU A 273 6.68 1.55 -17.33
C LEU A 273 6.74 2.51 -16.12
N TYR A 274 6.51 2.02 -14.90
CA TYR A 274 6.63 2.84 -13.69
C TYR A 274 8.04 3.42 -13.50
N MET A 275 9.08 2.61 -13.70
CA MET A 275 10.47 3.07 -13.59
C MET A 275 10.76 4.15 -14.63
N LYS A 276 10.34 3.94 -15.89
CA LYS A 276 10.49 4.91 -16.98
C LYS A 276 9.78 6.24 -16.67
N VAL A 277 8.55 6.18 -16.17
CA VAL A 277 7.81 7.40 -15.78
C VAL A 277 8.51 8.13 -14.65
N THR A 278 9.03 7.39 -13.65
CA THR A 278 9.72 7.99 -12.51
C THR A 278 11.01 8.70 -12.94
N GLU A 279 11.76 8.14 -13.88
CA GLU A 279 12.94 8.77 -14.47
C GLU A 279 12.56 10.05 -15.23
N GLN A 280 11.54 9.99 -16.10
CA GLN A 280 11.06 11.15 -16.85
C GLN A 280 10.54 12.30 -15.96
N LEU A 281 10.00 11.97 -14.79
CA LEU A 281 9.57 12.97 -13.81
C LEU A 281 10.72 13.77 -13.22
N ALA A 282 11.93 13.20 -13.13
CA ALA A 282 13.12 13.94 -12.68
C ALA A 282 13.45 15.09 -13.65
N ASP A 283 13.21 14.88 -14.95
CA ASP A 283 13.35 15.89 -16.00
C ASP A 283 12.11 16.79 -16.15
N GLY A 284 11.10 16.60 -15.31
CA GLY A 284 9.85 17.36 -15.33
C GLY A 284 8.85 16.94 -16.42
N ASN A 285 9.09 15.81 -17.11
CA ASN A 285 8.15 15.27 -18.10
C ASN A 285 7.03 14.48 -17.42
N THR A 286 5.78 14.94 -17.62
CA THR A 286 4.57 14.37 -17.03
C THR A 286 3.66 13.65 -18.03
N GLU A 287 4.09 13.47 -19.27
CA GLU A 287 3.25 13.01 -20.39
C GLU A 287 2.64 11.62 -20.15
N LEU A 288 3.42 10.69 -19.61
CA LEU A 288 3.01 9.30 -19.37
C LEU A 288 2.25 9.10 -18.05
N LEU A 289 2.14 10.12 -17.19
CA LEU A 289 1.42 10.02 -15.90
C LEU A 289 -0.06 9.59 -16.05
N PRO A 290 -0.85 10.14 -17.00
CA PRO A 290 -2.23 9.71 -17.18
C PRO A 290 -2.35 8.25 -17.63
N GLU A 291 -1.47 7.81 -18.53
CA GLU A 291 -1.49 6.47 -19.10
C GLU A 291 -1.18 5.41 -18.04
N ILE A 292 -0.07 5.57 -17.31
CA ILE A 292 0.29 4.62 -16.25
C ILE A 292 -0.78 4.56 -15.15
N HIS A 293 -1.42 5.68 -14.85
CA HIS A 293 -2.50 5.71 -13.87
C HIS A 293 -3.70 4.89 -14.36
N ALA A 294 -4.12 5.04 -15.62
CA ALA A 294 -5.22 4.29 -16.20
C ALA A 294 -4.90 2.78 -16.27
N LEU A 295 -3.74 2.44 -16.82
CA LEU A 295 -3.31 1.05 -17.02
C LEU A 295 -3.16 0.30 -15.68
N SER A 296 -2.47 0.90 -14.70
CA SER A 296 -2.30 0.30 -13.37
C SER A 296 -3.65 0.12 -12.64
N SER A 297 -4.60 1.04 -12.83
CA SER A 297 -5.94 0.94 -12.23
C SER A 297 -6.74 -0.22 -12.82
N GLY A 298 -6.74 -0.35 -14.15
CA GLY A 298 -7.42 -1.42 -14.87
C GLY A 298 -6.83 -2.79 -14.54
N LEU A 299 -5.51 -2.93 -14.69
CA LEU A 299 -4.80 -4.18 -14.43
C LEU A 299 -4.96 -4.63 -12.99
N LYS A 300 -4.77 -3.74 -12.00
CA LYS A 300 -4.96 -4.09 -10.59
C LYS A 300 -6.37 -4.64 -10.35
N SER A 301 -7.39 -4.02 -10.94
CA SER A 301 -8.79 -4.40 -10.75
C SER A 301 -9.09 -5.78 -11.34
N VAL A 302 -8.74 -5.99 -12.62
CA VAL A 302 -8.97 -7.27 -13.33
C VAL A 302 -8.19 -8.41 -12.67
N VAL A 303 -6.89 -8.20 -12.43
CA VAL A 303 -6.01 -9.25 -11.90
C VAL A 303 -6.43 -9.68 -10.50
N SER A 304 -6.76 -8.73 -9.62
CA SER A 304 -7.23 -9.07 -8.26
C SER A 304 -8.58 -9.79 -8.26
N TRP A 305 -9.51 -9.38 -9.13
CA TRP A 305 -10.80 -10.06 -9.27
C TRP A 305 -10.65 -11.50 -9.78
N GLU A 306 -9.94 -11.69 -10.90
CA GLU A 306 -9.73 -13.01 -11.48
C GLU A 306 -8.98 -13.93 -10.53
N ALA A 307 -7.91 -13.45 -9.88
CA ALA A 307 -7.18 -14.24 -8.89
C ALA A 307 -8.06 -14.68 -7.71
N ALA A 308 -9.01 -13.85 -7.27
CA ALA A 308 -9.94 -14.19 -6.19
C ALA A 308 -10.96 -15.27 -6.61
N GLN A 309 -11.49 -15.20 -7.84
CA GLN A 309 -12.43 -16.21 -8.35
C GLN A 309 -11.78 -17.59 -8.44
N VAL A 310 -10.54 -17.63 -8.91
CA VAL A 310 -9.81 -18.89 -9.06
C VAL A 310 -9.53 -19.57 -7.74
N LYS A 311 -9.07 -18.82 -6.73
CA LYS A 311 -8.74 -19.40 -5.42
C LYS A 311 -9.92 -20.17 -4.82
N LYS A 312 -11.16 -19.75 -5.10
CA LYS A 312 -12.38 -20.48 -4.74
C LYS A 312 -12.60 -21.73 -5.59
N ALA A 313 -12.44 -21.64 -6.91
CA ALA A 313 -12.64 -22.76 -7.83
C ALA A 313 -11.60 -23.89 -7.67
N VAL A 314 -10.43 -23.57 -7.10
CA VAL A 314 -9.29 -24.47 -6.96
C VAL A 314 -9.25 -25.17 -5.59
N THR A 315 -9.98 -24.65 -4.60
CA THR A 315 -10.05 -25.21 -3.23
C THR A 315 -11.28 -26.10 -2.99
N CYS A 316 -12.25 -26.11 -3.92
CA CYS A 316 -13.42 -26.99 -3.93
C CYS A 316 -13.23 -28.17 -4.91
#